data_AF-A0A959FEZ3-F1
#
_entry.id   AF-A0A959FEZ3-F1
#
_cell.length_a   1.000
_cell.length_b   1.000
_cell.length_c   1.000
_cell.angle_alpha   90.00
_cell.angle_beta   90.00
_cell.angle_gamma   90.00
#
_symmetry.space_group_name_H-M   'P 1'
#
loop_
_entity.id
_entity.type
_entity.pdbx_description
1 polymer ?
#
loop_
_entity_poly.entity_id
_entity_poly.type
_entity_poly.pdbx_seq_one_letter_code
_entity_poly.pdbx_strand_id
1 'polypeptide(L)'
;MILPWIILFSIGQIIGYRITDHFGFRTGRILILLSVLIHYFFILPPWFFPESDTEGINCGMPALGITLAFWIVGGAMAIIVHLAYYFYRKSQEKDEMNML
;
A
#
# COMPACT_ATOMS: atom_id res chain seq x y z
N MET A 1 3.51 -0.74 16.39
CA MET A 1 3.50 0.63 15.79
C MET A 1 3.29 0.60 14.28
N ILE A 2 3.90 -0.32 13.51
CA ILE A 2 3.81 -0.36 12.03
C ILE A 2 2.42 -0.80 11.52
N LEU A 3 1.80 -1.77 12.19
CA LEU A 3 0.51 -2.37 11.79
C LEU A 3 -0.66 -1.39 11.58
N PRO A 4 -0.93 -0.39 12.46
CA PRO A 4 -2.00 0.59 12.22
C PRO A 4 -1.77 1.45 10.97
N TRP A 5 -0.52 1.76 10.63
CA TRP A 5 -0.21 2.49 9.39
C TRP A 5 -0.55 1.67 8.16
N ILE A 6 -0.26 0.37 8.18
CA ILE A 6 -0.62 -0.53 7.08
C ILE A 6 -2.14 -0.55 6.87
N ILE A 7 -2.91 -0.63 7.96
CA ILE A 7 -4.38 -0.59 7.91
C ILE A 7 -4.87 0.75 7.37
N LEU A 8 -4.32 1.87 7.86
CA LEU A 8 -4.70 3.21 7.42
C LEU A 8 -4.49 3.41 5.92
N PHE A 9 -3.31 3.04 5.41
CA PHE A 9 -3.01 3.12 3.98
C PHE A 9 -3.89 2.17 3.15
N SER A 10 -4.23 1.00 3.68
CA SER A 10 -5.15 0.06 2.99
C SER A 10 -6.56 0.63 2.88
N ILE A 11 -7.08 1.24 3.95
CA ILE A 11 -8.38 1.92 3.92
C ILE A 11 -8.32 3.10 2.96
N GLY A 12 -7.27 3.92 3.02
CA GLY A 12 -7.06 5.05 2.12
C GLY A 12 -7.00 4.63 0.65
N GLN A 13 -6.33 3.51 0.35
CA GLN A 13 -6.28 2.92 -0.99
C GLN A 13 -7.67 2.52 -1.50
N ILE A 14 -8.51 1.89 -0.66
CA ILE A 14 -9.88 1.50 -1.01
C ILE A 14 -10.76 2.75 -1.24
N ILE A 15 -10.69 3.74 -0.36
CA ILE A 15 -11.44 5.01 -0.50
C ILE A 15 -11.03 5.70 -1.80
N GLY A 16 -9.72 5.82 -2.06
CA GLY A 16 -9.20 6.40 -3.29
C GLY A 16 -9.71 5.67 -4.54
N TYR A 17 -9.78 4.33 -4.50
CA TYR A 17 -10.33 3.56 -5.62
C TYR A 17 -11.82 3.82 -5.85
N ARG A 18 -12.62 3.93 -4.78
CA ARG A 18 -14.04 4.29 -4.90
C ARG A 18 -14.22 5.69 -5.48
N ILE A 19 -13.44 6.66 -5.04
CA ILE A 19 -13.49 8.04 -5.53
C ILE A 19 -13.09 8.10 -7.01
N THR A 20 -11.93 7.54 -7.34
CA THR A 20 -11.41 7.49 -8.72
C THR A 20 -12.42 6.90 -9.70
N ASP A 21 -13.08 5.86 -9.24
CA ASP A 21 -14.07 5.16 -10.00
C ASP A 21 -15.36 5.98 -10.19
N HIS A 22 -15.80 6.69 -9.15
CA HIS A 22 -16.91 7.64 -9.25
C HIS A 22 -16.64 8.73 -10.31
N PHE A 23 -15.38 9.16 -10.45
CA PHE A 23 -14.97 10.12 -11.48
C PHE A 23 -14.67 9.50 -12.85
N GLY A 24 -14.82 8.17 -13.02
CA GLY A 24 -14.59 7.49 -14.30
C GLY A 24 -13.13 7.44 -14.77
N PHE A 25 -12.16 7.74 -13.90
CA PHE A 25 -10.73 7.72 -14.26
C PHE A 25 -10.19 6.28 -14.32
N ARG A 26 -10.18 5.70 -15.52
CA ARG A 26 -9.70 4.32 -15.76
C ARG A 26 -8.27 4.08 -15.25
N THR A 27 -7.40 5.09 -15.35
CA THR A 27 -5.97 5.00 -14.93
C THR A 27 -5.73 5.41 -13.48
N GLY A 28 -6.68 6.07 -12.82
CA GLY A 28 -6.45 6.61 -11.47
C GLY A 28 -6.18 5.53 -10.43
N ARG A 29 -6.67 4.30 -10.65
CA ARG A 29 -6.41 3.14 -9.78
C ARG A 29 -4.93 2.76 -9.77
N ILE A 30 -4.25 2.87 -10.92
CA ILE A 30 -2.81 2.60 -11.03
C ILE A 30 -2.02 3.73 -10.36
N LEU A 31 -2.44 4.99 -10.54
CA LEU A 31 -1.80 6.14 -9.89
C LEU A 31 -1.86 6.05 -8.36
N ILE A 32 -3.01 5.63 -7.81
CA ILE A 32 -3.16 5.42 -6.36
C ILE A 32 -2.24 4.29 -5.89
N LEU A 33 -2.19 3.16 -6.60
CA LEU A 33 -1.28 2.06 -6.26
C LEU A 33 0.17 2.53 -6.24
N LEU A 34 0.62 3.25 -7.27
CA LEU A 34 1.98 3.79 -7.33
C LEU A 34 2.26 4.76 -6.19
N SER A 35 1.32 5.65 -5.87
CA SER A 35 1.43 6.57 -4.74
C SER A 35 1.61 5.84 -3.42
N VAL A 36 0.81 4.79 -3.18
CA VAL A 36 0.89 3.97 -1.95
C VAL A 36 2.22 3.22 -1.88
N LEU A 37 2.67 2.64 -2.99
CA LEU A 37 3.97 1.97 -3.06
C LEU A 37 5.11 2.95 -2.75
N ILE A 38 5.12 4.14 -3.37
CA ILE A 38 6.14 5.17 -3.10
C ILE A 38 6.18 5.51 -1.60
N HIS A 39 5.02 5.63 -0.95
CA HIS A 39 4.98 5.87 0.50
C HIS A 39 5.61 4.72 1.30
N TYR A 40 5.29 3.47 0.97
CA TYR A 40 5.89 2.31 1.64
C TYR A 40 7.39 2.14 1.36
N PHE A 41 7.85 2.45 0.16
CA PHE A 41 9.24 2.25 -0.23
C PHE A 41 10.17 3.36 0.28
N PHE A 42 9.70 4.61 0.33
CA PHE A 42 10.57 5.77 0.54
C PHE A 42 10.19 6.66 1.73
N ILE A 43 8.91 6.78 2.07
CA ILE A 43 8.45 7.77 3.07
C ILE A 43 8.33 7.14 4.46
N LEU A 44 7.72 5.96 4.54
CA LEU A 44 7.48 5.27 5.80
C LEU A 44 8.75 4.71 6.46
N PRO A 45 9.69 4.04 5.76
CA PRO A 45 10.83 3.41 6.42
C PRO A 45 11.67 4.37 7.27
N PRO A 46 12.04 5.57 6.78
CA PRO A 46 12.83 6.54 7.57
C PRO A 46 12.16 6.98 8.87
N TRP A 47 10.83 7.03 8.91
CA TRP A 47 10.09 7.44 10.12
C TRP A 47 10.14 6.41 11.25
N PHE A 48 10.52 5.17 10.95
CA PHE A 48 10.61 4.09 11.93
C PHE A 48 12.05 3.71 12.28
N PHE A 49 13.05 4.36 11.69
CA PHE A 49 14.44 4.07 12.02
C PHE A 49 14.75 4.47 13.47
N PRO A 50 15.42 3.58 14.23
CA PRO A 50 15.86 3.92 15.59
C PRO A 50 16.93 5.01 15.53
N GLU A 51 17.00 5.81 16.59
CA GLU A 51 18.03 6.82 16.78
C GLU A 51 19.41 6.14 16.80
N SER A 52 20.37 6.69 16.07
CA SER A 52 21.70 6.10 15.93
C SER A 52 22.49 6.30 17.22
N ASP A 53 22.70 5.23 17.98
CA ASP A 53 23.45 5.28 19.24
C ASP A 53 24.95 5.47 18.95
N THR A 54 25.54 6.60 19.35
CA THR A 54 26.92 6.97 18.94
C THR A 54 28.02 6.11 19.57
N GLU A 55 27.70 5.29 20.57
CA GLU A 55 28.66 4.47 21.32
C GLU A 55 28.62 2.97 20.99
N GLY A 56 27.61 2.51 20.24
CA GLY A 56 27.45 1.11 19.84
C GLY A 56 27.96 0.85 18.42
N ILE A 57 28.47 -0.36 18.15
CA ILE A 57 28.69 -0.84 16.79
C ILE A 57 27.32 -1.02 16.11
N ASN A 58 26.80 0.07 15.54
CA ASN A 58 25.55 0.10 14.79
C ASN A 58 25.80 -0.48 13.39
N CYS A 59 25.98 -1.80 13.31
CA CYS A 59 25.77 -2.50 12.05
C CYS A 59 24.34 -2.15 11.61
N GLY A 60 24.13 -1.53 10.43
CA GLY A 60 22.84 -1.04 9.90
C GLY A 60 21.70 -2.07 9.74
N MET A 61 21.82 -3.22 10.40
CA MET A 61 20.88 -4.32 10.56
C MET A 61 19.47 -3.89 10.99
N PRO A 62 19.24 -2.96 11.95
CA PRO A 62 17.87 -2.57 12.31
C PRO A 62 17.19 -1.74 11.21
N ALA A 63 17.91 -0.83 10.54
CA ALA A 63 17.36 -0.04 9.43
C ALA A 63 17.02 -0.91 8.21
N LEU A 64 17.87 -1.89 7.89
CA LEU A 64 17.60 -2.88 6.84
C LEU A 64 16.37 -3.72 7.14
N GLY A 65 16.21 -4.20 8.39
CA GLY A 65 15.04 -4.98 8.80
C GLY A 65 13.73 -4.20 8.65
N ILE A 66 13.72 -2.92 9.07
CA ILE A 66 12.55 -2.05 8.93
C ILE A 66 12.24 -1.79 7.45
N THR A 67 13.26 -1.49 6.65
CA THR A 67 13.09 -1.24 5.20
C THR A 67 12.51 -2.46 4.49
N LEU A 68 13.07 -3.64 4.73
CA LEU A 68 12.59 -4.90 4.14
C LEU A 68 11.17 -5.24 4.60
N ALA A 69 10.83 -4.97 5.87
CA ALA A 69 9.47 -5.18 6.37
C ALA A 69 8.45 -4.31 5.60
N PHE A 70 8.75 -3.03 5.37
CA PHE A 70 7.87 -2.15 4.60
C PHE A 70 7.82 -2.50 3.12
N TRP A 71 8.95 -2.85 2.52
CA TRP A 71 9.04 -3.24 1.11
C TRP A 71 8.27 -4.52 0.81
N ILE A 72 8.48 -5.55 1.63
CA ILE A 72 7.87 -6.86 1.42
C ILE A 72 6.44 -6.86 1.95
N VAL A 73 6.22 -6.56 3.24
CA VAL A 73 4.89 -6.67 3.84
C VAL A 73 3.99 -5.53 3.37
N GLY A 74 4.45 -4.28 3.44
CA GLY A 74 3.68 -3.12 2.99
C GLY A 74 3.40 -3.16 1.48
N GLY A 75 4.44 -3.41 0.68
CA GLY A 75 4.33 -3.55 -0.77
C GLY A 75 3.42 -4.70 -1.19
N ALA A 76 3.59 -5.91 -0.64
CA ALA A 76 2.72 -7.04 -0.95
C ALA A 76 1.26 -6.76 -0.56
N MET A 77 1.01 -6.18 0.61
CA MET A 77 -0.35 -5.82 1.03
C MET A 77 -1.01 -4.81 0.09
N ALA A 78 -0.29 -3.77 -0.35
CA ALA A 78 -0.82 -2.80 -1.32
C ALA A 78 -1.24 -3.47 -2.64
N ILE A 79 -0.42 -4.39 -3.14
CA ILE A 79 -0.70 -5.17 -4.36
C ILE A 79 -1.89 -6.11 -4.15
N ILE A 80 -1.95 -6.83 -3.03
CA ILE A 80 -3.06 -7.73 -2.69
C ILE A 80 -4.38 -6.96 -2.66
N VAL A 81 -4.42 -5.80 -2.01
CA VAL A 81 -5.63 -4.96 -1.95
C VAL A 81 -6.03 -4.46 -3.34
N HIS A 82 -5.05 -4.09 -4.17
CA HIS A 82 -5.33 -3.65 -5.55
C HIS A 82 -5.95 -4.78 -6.39
N LEU A 83 -5.34 -5.97 -6.34
CA LEU A 83 -5.85 -7.15 -7.04
C LEU A 83 -7.23 -7.56 -6.53
N ALA A 84 -7.41 -7.63 -5.21
CA ALA A 84 -8.69 -7.98 -4.60
C ALA A 84 -9.80 -7.01 -5.04
N TYR A 85 -9.52 -5.70 -5.04
CA TYR A 85 -10.48 -4.70 -5.52
C TYR A 85 -10.77 -4.86 -7.02
N TYR A 86 -9.73 -5.08 -7.84
CA TYR A 86 -9.88 -5.28 -9.28
C TYR A 86 -10.74 -6.52 -9.61
N PHE A 87 -10.50 -7.65 -8.95
CA PHE A 87 -11.30 -8.86 -9.13
C PHE A 87 -12.73 -8.70 -8.64
N TYR A 88 -12.94 -8.08 -7.48
CA TYR A 88 -14.28 -7.80 -6.96
C TYR A 88 -15.09 -6.94 -7.94
N ARG A 89 -14.47 -5.86 -8.45
CA ARG A 89 -15.08 -4.98 -9.44
C ARG A 89 -15.47 -5.72 -10.72
N LYS A 90 -14.54 -6.52 -11.25
CA LYS A 90 -14.76 -7.27 -12.48
C LYS A 90 -15.86 -8.33 -12.33
N SER A 91 -16.02 -8.91 -11.13
CA SER A 91 -17.12 -9.83 -10.84
C SER A 91 -18.46 -9.12 -10.88
N GLN A 92 -18.56 -7.93 -10.27
CA GLN A 92 -19.78 -7.13 -10.27
C GLN A 92 -20.20 -6.73 -11.70
N GLU A 93 -19.26 -6.28 -12.54
CA GLU A 93 -19.54 -5.96 -13.94
C GLU A 93 -20.03 -7.20 -14.74
N LYS A 94 -19.53 -8.39 -14.40
CA LYS A 94 -19.95 -9.64 -15.07
C LYS A 94 -21.36 -10.06 -14.65
N ASP A 95 -21.73 -9.85 -13.39
CA ASP A 95 -23.06 -10.19 -12.87
C ASP A 95 -24.13 -9.25 -13.42
N GLU A 96 -23.84 -7.95 -13.58
CA GLU A 96 -24.75 -6.99 -14.23
C GLU A 96 -25.05 -7.33 -15.69
N MET A 97 -24.05 -7.83 -16.44
CA MET A 97 -24.21 -8.21 -17.85
C MET A 97 -25.00 -9.52 -18.05
N ASN A 98 -25.03 -10.42 -17.04
CA ASN A 98 -25.81 -11.65 -17.09
C ASN A 98 -27.29 -11.46 -16.72
N MET A 99 -27.66 -10.29 -16.20
CA MET A 99 -29.05 -9.93 -15.85
C MET A 99 -29.74 -9.08 -16.92
N LEU A 100 -29.03 -8.70 -17.99
CA LEU A 100 -29.54 -8.05 -19.20
C LEU A 100 -29.75 -9.09 -20.31
#